data_AF-A0A8X6GBJ2-F1
#
_entry.id   AF-A0A8X6GBJ2-F1
#
_cell.length_a   1.000
_cell.length_b   1.000
_cell.length_c   1.000
_cell.angle_alpha   90.00
_cell.angle_beta   90.00
_cell.angle_gamma   90.00
#
_symmetry.space_group_name_H-M   'P 1'
#
loop_
_entity.id
_entity.type
_entity.pdbx_description
1 polymer ?
#
loop_
_entity_poly.entity_id
_entity_poly.type
_entity_poly.pdbx_seq_one_letter_code
_entity_poly.pdbx_strand_id
1 'polypeptide(L)'
;MGSDSRGDPASALLEVLDTEHNKHFTDHYLEVEFDLSSVMFVATANSLNLPHPLRDRMEIIQLSGYTEDEKISIATHHLIPKLKKEHGLYQKEWDITNEALYKLIRLYTRESGVRSMERSLQSS
;
A
#
# COMPACT_ATOMS: atom_id res chain seq x y z
N MET A 1 7.88 29.91 -8.18
CA MET A 1 8.31 30.44 -9.50
C MET A 1 8.90 29.27 -10.27
N GLY A 2 8.32 28.72 -11.35
CA GLY A 2 7.01 28.89 -11.95
C GLY A 2 6.35 27.52 -12.10
N SER A 3 5.04 27.47 -11.87
CA SER A 3 4.19 26.35 -12.22
C SER A 3 4.07 26.34 -13.74
N ASP A 4 4.79 25.43 -14.39
CA ASP A 4 4.70 25.22 -15.84
C ASP A 4 3.31 24.60 -16.10
N SER A 5 2.35 25.45 -16.48
CA SER A 5 0.93 25.12 -16.71
C SER A 5 0.75 24.31 -18.01
N ARG A 6 1.40 23.15 -18.07
CA ARG A 6 1.10 22.07 -19.01
C ARG A 6 0.52 20.92 -18.19
N GLY A 7 -0.75 21.09 -17.82
CA GLY A 7 -1.58 20.10 -17.13
C GLY A 7 -1.01 19.63 -15.79
N ASP A 8 -1.35 20.30 -14.69
CA ASP A 8 -1.07 19.74 -13.37
C ASP A 8 -1.76 18.37 -13.26
N PRO A 9 -1.01 17.25 -13.13
CA PRO A 9 -1.60 15.91 -13.09
C PRO A 9 -2.56 15.74 -11.91
N ALA A 10 -2.45 16.56 -10.86
CA ALA A 10 -3.44 16.58 -9.77
C ALA A 10 -4.81 17.06 -10.25
N SER A 11 -4.88 17.95 -11.26
CA SER A 11 -6.13 18.43 -11.85
C SER A 11 -6.82 17.34 -12.67
N ALA A 12 -6.06 16.54 -13.42
CA ALA A 12 -6.62 15.38 -14.13
C ALA A 12 -7.19 14.32 -13.16
N LEU A 13 -6.50 14.10 -12.03
CA LEU A 13 -7.02 13.22 -10.98
C LEU A 13 -8.29 13.78 -10.33
N LEU A 14 -8.42 15.10 -10.20
CA LEU A 14 -9.64 15.71 -9.66
C LEU A 14 -10.86 15.49 -10.57
N GLU A 15 -10.66 15.51 -11.89
CA GLU A 15 -11.71 15.25 -12.88
C GLU A 15 -12.18 13.78 -12.83
N VAL A 16 -11.25 12.85 -12.71
CA VAL A 16 -11.54 11.40 -12.62
C VAL A 16 -12.22 11.02 -11.30
N LEU A 17 -11.84 11.68 -10.20
CA LEU A 17 -12.37 11.41 -8.86
C LEU A 17 -13.68 12.16 -8.57
N ASP A 18 -14.08 13.09 -9.43
CA ASP A 18 -15.34 13.79 -9.28
C ASP A 18 -16.51 12.91 -9.70
N THR A 19 -17.41 12.58 -8.78
CA THR A 19 -18.63 11.84 -9.12
C THR A 19 -19.55 12.57 -10.10
N GLU A 20 -19.42 13.90 -10.23
CA GLU A 20 -20.17 14.69 -11.21
C GLU A 20 -19.55 14.65 -12.61
N HIS A 21 -18.22 14.52 -12.73
CA HIS A 21 -17.50 14.62 -14.01
C HIS A 21 -17.04 13.25 -14.55
N ASN A 22 -16.90 12.23 -13.70
CA ASN A 22 -16.32 10.94 -14.06
C ASN A 22 -17.13 10.12 -15.09
N LYS A 23 -18.41 10.45 -15.32
CA LYS A 23 -19.27 9.79 -16.33
C LYS A 23 -18.93 10.16 -17.78
N HIS A 24 -18.29 11.31 -17.97
CA HIS A 24 -17.97 11.89 -19.27
C HIS A 24 -16.47 12.19 -19.38
N PHE A 25 -15.64 11.41 -18.68
CA PHE A 25 -14.20 11.62 -18.67
C PHE A 25 -13.65 11.51 -20.10
N THR A 26 -12.96 12.55 -20.57
CA THR A 26 -12.40 12.57 -21.93
C THR A 26 -10.90 12.50 -21.87
N ASP A 27 -10.33 11.41 -22.40
CA ASP A 27 -8.89 11.30 -22.56
C ASP A 27 -8.42 12.12 -23.77
N HIS A 28 -7.36 12.91 -23.60
CA HIS A 28 -6.83 13.81 -24.64
C HIS A 28 -6.24 13.09 -25.86
N TYR A 29 -5.96 11.79 -25.77
CA TYR A 29 -5.47 11.00 -26.90
C TYR A 29 -6.60 10.35 -27.69
N LEU A 30 -7.64 9.91 -27.00
CA LEU A 30 -8.76 9.19 -27.62
C LEU A 30 -9.91 10.11 -28.05
N GLU A 31 -10.06 11.30 -27.43
CA GLU A 31 -11.12 12.29 -27.70
C GLU A 31 -12.55 11.69 -27.65
N VAL A 32 -12.72 10.61 -26.87
CA VAL A 32 -13.99 9.92 -26.66
C VAL A 32 -14.32 9.96 -25.16
N GLU A 33 -15.60 10.15 -24.85
CA GLU A 33 -16.09 10.12 -23.47
C GLU A 33 -16.13 8.69 -22.91
N PHE A 34 -15.61 8.52 -21.69
CA PHE A 34 -15.65 7.28 -20.92
C PHE A 34 -16.45 7.46 -19.63
N ASP A 35 -17.24 6.43 -19.30
CA ASP A 35 -17.93 6.35 -18.01
C ASP A 35 -17.06 5.63 -16.97
N LEU A 36 -16.54 6.39 -16.01
CA LEU A 36 -15.77 5.89 -14.86
C LEU A 36 -16.59 5.85 -13.57
N SER A 37 -17.91 6.09 -13.61
CA SER A 37 -18.75 6.16 -12.41
C SER A 37 -18.82 4.85 -11.61
N SER A 38 -18.59 3.71 -12.26
CA SER A 38 -18.58 2.38 -11.64
C SER A 38 -17.18 1.90 -11.24
N VAL A 39 -16.15 2.75 -11.38
CA VAL A 39 -14.77 2.39 -11.05
C VAL A 39 -14.47 2.74 -9.59
N MET A 40 -13.96 1.76 -8.84
CA MET A 40 -13.48 1.98 -7.48
C MET A 40 -12.03 2.46 -7.50
N PHE A 41 -11.79 3.68 -7.06
CA PHE A 41 -10.45 4.25 -6.92
C PHE A 41 -9.90 3.99 -5.52
N VAL A 42 -8.69 3.44 -5.45
CA VAL A 42 -7.96 3.23 -4.19
C VAL A 42 -6.59 3.88 -4.32
N ALA A 43 -6.29 4.82 -3.42
CA ALA A 43 -5.00 5.50 -3.35
C ALA A 43 -4.31 5.21 -2.02
N THR A 44 -2.98 5.16 -2.03
CA THR A 44 -2.16 4.98 -0.82
C THR A 44 -1.25 6.18 -0.63
N ALA A 45 -1.18 6.74 0.58
CA ALA A 45 -0.29 7.84 0.91
C ALA A 45 0.39 7.60 2.28
N ASN A 46 1.68 7.93 2.38
CA ASN A 46 2.41 7.85 3.65
C ASN A 46 2.16 9.07 4.56
N SER A 47 1.69 10.16 3.98
CA SER A 47 1.32 11.38 4.71
C SER A 47 0.13 12.03 4.04
N LEU A 48 -0.61 12.83 4.81
CA LEU A 48 -1.76 13.58 4.30
C LEU A 48 -1.35 14.90 3.65
N ASN A 49 -0.11 15.09 3.20
CA ASN A 49 0.34 16.31 2.52
C ASN A 49 -0.16 16.38 1.06
N LEU A 50 -1.48 16.28 0.89
CA LEU A 50 -2.17 16.30 -0.40
C LEU A 50 -2.83 17.67 -0.64
N PRO A 51 -3.08 18.08 -1.89
CA PRO A 51 -3.94 19.23 -2.19
C PRO A 51 -5.31 19.09 -1.50
N HIS A 52 -5.81 20.18 -0.91
CA HIS A 52 -7.12 20.19 -0.21
C HIS A 52 -8.27 19.66 -1.08
N PRO A 53 -8.37 20.01 -2.38
CA PRO A 53 -9.47 19.51 -3.24
C PRO A 53 -9.49 17.99 -3.40
N LEU A 54 -8.33 17.32 -3.34
CA LEU A 54 -8.26 15.86 -3.41
C LEU A 54 -8.68 15.22 -2.09
N ARG A 55 -8.34 15.84 -0.95
CA ARG A 55 -8.71 15.33 0.38
C ARG A 55 -10.22 15.34 0.59
N ASP A 56 -10.90 16.40 0.15
CA ASP A 56 -12.35 16.53 0.33
C ASP A 56 -13.16 15.51 -0.48
N ARG A 57 -12.55 14.94 -1.53
CA ARG A 57 -13.16 13.98 -2.46
C ARG A 57 -12.79 12.52 -2.16
N MET A 58 -12.03 12.28 -1.10
CA MET A 58 -11.57 10.95 -0.71
C MET A 58 -12.02 10.61 0.70
N GLU A 59 -12.44 9.37 0.91
CA GLU A 59 -12.55 8.82 2.26
C GLU A 59 -11.14 8.43 2.76
N ILE A 60 -10.69 9.05 3.85
CA ILE A 60 -9.36 8.80 4.40
C ILE A 60 -9.46 7.68 5.45
N ILE A 61 -8.85 6.53 5.14
CA ILE A 61 -8.68 5.42 6.08
C ILE A 61 -7.25 5.44 6.60
N GLN A 62 -7.08 5.72 7.90
CA GLN A 62 -5.77 5.72 8.53
C GLN A 62 -5.40 4.32 9.02
N LEU A 63 -4.35 3.75 8.42
CA LEU A 63 -3.78 2.47 8.85
C LEU A 63 -2.67 2.72 9.88
N SER A 64 -2.87 2.27 11.12
CA SER A 64 -1.84 2.30 12.15
C SER A 64 -0.78 1.22 11.93
N GLY A 65 0.36 1.37 12.61
CA GLY A 65 1.34 0.29 12.68
C GLY A 65 0.82 -0.92 13.44
N TYR A 66 1.55 -2.03 13.31
CA TYR A 66 1.23 -3.28 13.99
C TYR A 66 1.92 -3.38 15.35
N THR A 67 1.20 -3.93 16.32
CA THR A 67 1.74 -4.42 17.59
C THR A 67 2.66 -5.62 17.37
N GLU A 68 3.49 -5.96 18.37
CA GLU A 68 4.39 -7.12 18.27
C GLU A 68 3.61 -8.42 17.99
N ASP A 69 2.48 -8.62 18.67
CA ASP A 69 1.65 -9.81 18.52
C ASP A 69 0.98 -9.89 17.14
N GLU A 70 0.52 -8.75 16.61
CA GLU A 70 0.01 -8.68 15.23
C GLU A 70 1.11 -9.01 14.22
N LYS A 71 2.33 -8.50 14.40
CA LYS A 71 3.46 -8.83 13.52
C LYS A 71 3.81 -10.31 13.54
N ILE A 72 3.75 -10.95 14.70
CA ILE A 72 3.96 -12.41 14.81
C ILE A 72 2.86 -13.16 14.09
N SER A 73 1.60 -12.77 14.29
CA SER A 73 0.48 -13.38 13.58
C SER A 73 0.65 -13.25 12.06
N ILE A 74 1.04 -12.07 11.58
CA ILE A 74 1.31 -11.84 10.15
C ILE A 74 2.49 -12.70 9.66
N ALA A 75 3.56 -12.81 10.44
CA ALA A 75 4.71 -13.61 10.06
C ALA A 75 4.38 -15.09 9.96
N THR A 76 3.66 -15.64 10.95
CA THR A 76 3.30 -17.06 11.01
C THR A 76 2.27 -17.43 9.95
N HIS A 77 1.25 -16.59 9.71
CA HIS A 77 0.16 -16.91 8.78
C HIS A 77 0.44 -16.50 7.33
N HIS A 78 1.31 -15.52 7.10
CA HIS A 78 1.53 -14.97 5.75
C HIS A 78 3.00 -14.99 5.31
N LEU A 79 3.93 -14.40 6.07
CA LEU A 79 5.32 -14.25 5.61
C LEU A 79 6.05 -15.59 5.50
N ILE A 80 6.04 -16.39 6.56
CA ILE A 80 6.72 -17.70 6.60
C ILE A 80 6.19 -18.64 5.51
N PRO A 81 4.86 -18.84 5.36
CA PRO A 81 4.33 -19.67 4.28
C PRO A 81 4.69 -19.17 2.88
N LYS A 82 4.66 -17.84 2.67
CA LYS A 82 5.06 -17.21 1.40
C LYS A 82 6.53 -17.50 1.08
N LEU A 83 7.43 -17.27 2.04
CA LEU A 83 8.87 -17.50 1.86
C LEU A 83 9.19 -18.98 1.63
N LYS A 84 8.57 -19.89 2.39
CA LYS A 84 8.72 -21.34 2.15
C LYS A 84 8.36 -21.73 0.71
N LYS A 85 7.26 -21.15 0.19
CA LYS A 85 6.82 -21.38 -1.19
C LYS A 85 7.81 -20.79 -2.22
N GLU A 86 8.30 -19.58 -2.00
CA GLU A 86 9.25 -18.90 -2.90
C GLU A 86 10.61 -19.61 -2.95
N HIS A 87 11.08 -20.17 -1.83
CA HIS A 87 12.37 -20.87 -1.74
C HIS A 87 12.28 -22.39 -1.97
N GLY A 88 11.07 -22.93 -2.20
CA GLY A 88 10.88 -24.37 -2.45
C GLY A 88 11.20 -25.28 -1.25
N LEU A 89 11.15 -24.73 -0.03
CA LEU A 89 11.45 -25.48 1.20
C LEU A 89 10.29 -26.42 1.56
N TYR A 90 10.59 -27.68 1.84
CA TYR A 90 9.58 -28.63 2.33
C TYR A 90 9.23 -28.32 3.79
N GLN A 91 7.98 -28.56 4.21
CA GLN A 91 7.47 -28.16 5.54
C GLN A 91 8.34 -28.58 6.73
N LYS A 92 9.16 -29.63 6.59
CA LYS A 92 9.98 -30.21 7.66
C LYS A 92 11.43 -29.72 7.70
N GLU A 93 11.88 -28.93 6.73
CA GLU A 93 13.29 -28.52 6.61
C GLU A 93 13.61 -27.23 7.38
N TRP A 94 12.59 -26.45 7.71
CA TRP A 94 12.77 -25.13 8.31
C TRP A 94 11.61 -24.77 9.24
N ASP A 95 11.93 -24.48 10.49
CA ASP A 95 11.00 -24.01 11.49
C ASP A 95 11.61 -22.87 12.31
N ILE A 96 10.77 -21.91 12.69
CA ILE A 96 11.16 -20.76 13.50
C ILE A 96 10.21 -20.70 14.69
N THR A 97 10.79 -20.65 15.89
CA THR A 97 9.99 -20.52 17.12
C THR A 97 9.44 -19.10 17.28
N ASN A 98 8.29 -18.97 17.94
CA ASN A 98 7.72 -17.66 18.26
C ASN A 98 8.70 -16.78 19.07
N GLU A 99 9.51 -17.37 19.96
CA GLU A 99 10.55 -16.65 20.71
C GLU A 99 11.60 -16.01 19.79
N ALA A 100 12.01 -16.70 18.74
CA ALA A 100 12.93 -16.16 17.74
C ALA A 100 12.27 -15.01 16.96
N LEU A 101 10.98 -15.11 16.63
CA LEU A 101 10.22 -14.01 16.01
C LEU A 101 10.11 -12.79 16.91
N TYR A 102 9.81 -12.96 18.21
CA TYR A 102 9.80 -11.86 19.18
C TYR A 102 11.16 -11.17 19.25
N LYS A 103 12.25 -11.94 19.31
CA LYS A 103 13.62 -11.38 19.31
C LYS A 103 13.90 -10.62 18.02
N LEU A 104 13.52 -11.18 16.87
CA LEU A 104 13.69 -10.55 15.57
C LEU A 104 12.95 -9.21 15.51
N ILE A 105 11.68 -9.17 15.93
CA ILE A 105 10.88 -7.94 15.94
C ILE A 105 11.55 -6.87 16.81
N ARG A 106 11.93 -7.22 18.05
CA ARG A 106 12.47 -6.27 19.03
C ARG A 106 13.87 -5.75 18.69
N LEU A 107 14.72 -6.61 18.16
CA LEU A 107 16.14 -6.30 17.95
C LEU A 107 16.44 -5.81 16.52
N TYR A 108 15.69 -6.29 15.52
CA TYR A 108 16.02 -6.07 14.11
C TYR A 108 14.95 -5.26 13.35
N THR A 109 13.77 -5.01 13.94
CA THR A 109 12.72 -4.21 13.28
C THR A 109 12.37 -2.96 14.09
N ARG A 110 12.69 -1.77 13.55
CA ARG A 110 12.23 -0.48 14.07
C ARG A 110 11.36 0.22 13.05
N GLU A 111 10.26 -0.43 12.71
CA GLU A 111 9.26 0.07 11.76
C GLU A 111 7.84 -0.23 12.25
N SER A 112 6.85 0.51 11.76
CA SER A 112 5.44 0.24 12.01
C SER A 112 4.92 -0.97 11.20
N GLY A 113 5.54 -1.26 10.06
CA GLY A 113 5.20 -2.38 9.17
C GLY A 113 5.97 -3.67 9.45
N VAL A 114 6.04 -4.52 8.41
CA VAL A 114 6.71 -5.84 8.45
C VAL A 114 7.73 -6.05 7.31
N ARG A 115 8.15 -4.99 6.61
CA ARG A 115 9.12 -5.09 5.50
C ARG A 115 10.52 -5.48 5.95
N SER A 116 11.02 -4.85 7.01
CA SER A 116 12.29 -5.18 7.65
C SER A 116 12.25 -6.57 8.27
N MET A 117 11.09 -6.96 8.79
CA MET A 117 10.84 -8.31 9.29
C MET A 117 10.97 -9.35 8.16
N GLU A 118 10.26 -9.16 7.06
CA GLU A 118 10.30 -10.03 5.88
C GLU A 118 11.73 -10.16 5.32
N ARG A 119 12.46 -9.05 5.20
CA ARG A 119 13.87 -9.06 4.77
C ARG A 119 14.77 -9.87 5.70
N SER A 120 14.59 -9.73 7.02
CA SER A 120 15.41 -10.46 7.99
C SER A 120 15.16 -11.96 7.89
N LEU A 121 13.90 -12.36 7.69
CA LEU A 121 13.50 -13.75 7.46
C LEU A 121 14.02 -14.31 6.13
N GLN A 122 14.11 -13.50 5.07
CA GLN A 122 14.69 -13.91 3.78
C GLN A 122 16.20 -14.10 3.82
N SER A 123 16.91 -13.31 4.63
CA SER A 123 18.37 -13.35 4.71
C SER A 123 18.92 -14.47 5.60
N SER A 124 18.06 -15.15 6.36
CA SER A 124 18.40 -16.22 7.29
C SER A 124 18.19 -17.58 6.66
#